data_AF-Q8YY38-F1
#
_entry.id   AF-Q8YY38-F1
#
_cell.length_a   1.000
_cell.length_b   1.000
_cell.length_c   1.000
_cell.angle_alpha   90.00
_cell.angle_beta   90.00
_cell.angle_gamma   90.00
#
_symmetry.space_group_name_H-M   'P 1'
#
loop_
_entity.id
_entity.type
_entity.pdbx_description
1 polymer ?
#
loop_
_entity_poly.entity_id
_entity_poly.type
_entity_poly.pdbx_seq_one_letter_code
_entity_poly.pdbx_strand_id
1 'polypeptide(L)'
;MDNRKILLDSDDVILIGYDAFKVSRLKELIVGQIRSKWDKGTYNQATQKFDGYVRDLLRNISLGDNQYIPIKEIEYKLSIQCQVLKVGNKSWKTGQININIFVISDYKKPDIT
;
A
#
# COMPACT_ATOMS: atom_id res chain seq x y z
N MET A 1 19.72 -10.92 -18.70
CA MET A 1 19.64 -10.33 -17.35
C MET A 1 18.96 -11.32 -16.45
N ASP A 2 19.60 -11.67 -15.34
CA ASP A 2 19.16 -12.74 -14.45
C ASP A 2 17.96 -12.26 -13.61
N ASN A 3 16.74 -12.61 -14.02
CA ASN A 3 15.47 -12.22 -13.37
C ASN A 3 15.20 -13.03 -12.08
N ARG A 4 16.23 -13.32 -11.29
CA ARG A 4 16.07 -14.03 -10.02
C ARG A 4 15.41 -13.11 -9.00
N LYS A 5 14.16 -13.41 -8.67
CA LYS A 5 13.47 -12.82 -7.52
C LYS A 5 14.19 -13.26 -6.25
N ILE A 6 14.70 -12.30 -5.48
CA ILE A 6 15.31 -12.56 -4.19
C ILE A 6 14.26 -12.27 -3.12
N LEU A 7 13.96 -13.26 -2.28
CA LEU A 7 13.16 -13.05 -1.08
C LEU A 7 14.00 -12.32 -0.02
N LEU A 8 13.41 -11.30 0.58
CA LEU A 8 14.03 -10.48 1.60
C LEU A 8 13.51 -10.88 2.99
N ASP A 9 14.43 -11.01 3.94
CA ASP A 9 14.12 -11.22 5.35
C ASP A 9 13.84 -9.89 6.07
N SER A 10 13.17 -9.93 7.21
CA SER A 10 12.83 -8.75 8.03
C SER A 10 14.06 -7.98 8.52
N ASP A 11 15.19 -8.68 8.72
CA ASP A 11 16.46 -8.08 9.16
C ASP A 11 17.39 -7.69 8.01
N ASP A 12 17.05 -8.03 6.75
CA ASP A 12 17.81 -7.53 5.60
C ASP A 12 17.74 -5.99 5.56
N VAL A 13 18.79 -5.36 5.03
CA VAL A 13 18.88 -3.91 4.92
C VAL A 13 18.73 -3.51 3.46
N ILE A 14 17.89 -2.51 3.21
CA ILE A 14 17.64 -1.93 1.89
C ILE A 14 18.09 -0.48 1.93
N LEU A 15 18.95 -0.12 0.98
CA LEU A 15 19.35 1.24 0.71
C LEU A 15 18.49 1.79 -0.45
N ILE A 16 17.77 2.87 -0.19
CA ILE A 16 16.97 3.59 -1.18
C ILE A 16 17.48 5.03 -1.22
N GLY A 17 18.09 5.44 -2.34
CA GLY A 17 18.83 6.70 -2.39
C GLY A 17 20.00 6.67 -1.41
N TYR A 18 19.96 7.52 -0.39
CA TYR A 18 20.98 7.61 0.66
C TYR A 18 20.52 6.99 1.99
N ASP A 19 19.27 6.58 2.09
CA ASP A 19 18.67 6.11 3.34
C ASP A 19 18.64 4.59 3.40
N ALA A 20 19.09 4.05 4.53
CA ALA A 20 19.10 2.61 4.80
C ALA A 20 17.99 2.22 5.77
N PHE A 21 17.24 1.18 5.43
CA PHE A 21 16.13 0.67 6.21
C PHE A 21 16.27 -0.84 6.40
N LYS A 22 16.02 -1.35 7.60
CA LYS A 22 15.64 -2.76 7.73
C LYS A 22 14.34 -3.01 6.98
N VAL A 23 14.16 -4.18 6.38
CA VAL A 23 12.92 -4.54 5.67
C VAL A 23 11.69 -4.44 6.56
N SER A 24 11.80 -4.91 7.81
CA SER A 24 10.76 -4.75 8.85
C SER A 24 10.34 -3.29 9.01
N ARG A 25 11.30 -2.39 9.19
CA ARG A 25 11.04 -0.96 9.34
C ARG A 25 10.44 -0.33 8.08
N LEU A 26 10.92 -0.72 6.89
CA LEU A 26 10.36 -0.24 5.63
C LEU A 26 8.89 -0.65 5.48
N LYS A 27 8.54 -1.89 5.82
CA LYS A 27 7.15 -2.38 5.82
C LYS A 27 6.27 -1.54 6.74
N GLU A 28 6.71 -1.28 7.97
CA GLU A 28 5.97 -0.45 8.93
C GLU A 28 5.71 0.97 8.40
N LEU A 29 6.75 1.61 7.86
CA LEU A 29 6.65 2.98 7.33
C LEU A 29 5.65 3.05 6.18
N ILE A 30 5.71 2.10 5.24
CA ILE A 30 4.81 2.04 4.10
C ILE A 30 3.36 1.80 4.56
N VAL A 31 3.14 0.84 5.45
CA VAL A 31 1.81 0.56 6.01
C VAL A 31 1.25 1.77 6.75
N GLY A 32 2.07 2.44 7.57
CA GLY A 32 1.68 3.66 8.29
C GLY A 32 1.27 4.79 7.34
N GLN A 33 2.06 5.02 6.28
CA GLN A 33 1.74 6.03 5.26
C GLN A 33 0.44 5.72 4.52
N ILE A 34 0.21 4.47 4.13
CA ILE A 34 -1.03 4.08 3.45
C ILE A 34 -2.23 4.21 4.36
N ARG A 35 -2.16 3.72 5.61
CA ARG A 35 -3.24 3.89 6.60
C ARG A 35 -3.58 5.36 6.82
N SER A 36 -2.57 6.21 7.00
CA SER A 36 -2.80 7.65 7.23
C SER A 36 -3.53 8.34 6.06
N LYS A 37 -3.29 7.89 4.82
CA LYS A 37 -3.99 8.41 3.63
C LYS A 37 -5.39 7.81 3.49
N TRP A 38 -5.54 6.53 3.81
CA TRP A 38 -6.80 5.79 3.77
C TRP A 38 -7.83 6.35 4.76
N ASP A 39 -7.36 6.75 5.93
CA ASP A 39 -8.17 7.35 7.00
C ASP A 39 -8.22 8.89 6.91
N LYS A 40 -7.77 9.47 5.79
CA LYS A 40 -7.85 10.91 5.59
C LYS A 40 -9.27 11.31 5.18
N GLY A 41 -9.79 12.35 5.83
CA GLY A 41 -11.06 12.95 5.48
C GLY A 41 -11.05 13.57 4.09
N THR A 42 -12.16 13.45 3.38
CA THR A 42 -12.40 14.09 2.09
C THR A 42 -13.33 15.29 2.25
N TYR A 43 -13.24 16.20 1.29
CA TYR A 43 -13.99 17.45 1.31
C TYR A 43 -14.67 17.63 -0.03
N ASN A 44 -15.99 17.84 0.01
CA ASN A 44 -16.78 18.11 -1.17
C ASN A 44 -16.65 19.59 -1.53
N GLN A 45 -16.04 19.86 -2.68
CA GLN A 45 -15.83 21.24 -3.11
C GLN A 45 -17.12 21.98 -3.45
N ALA A 46 -18.16 21.27 -3.94
CA ALA A 46 -19.42 21.90 -4.33
C ALA A 46 -20.27 22.31 -3.11
N THR A 47 -20.30 21.48 -2.06
CA THR A 47 -21.08 21.75 -0.85
C THR A 47 -20.27 22.41 0.26
N GLN A 48 -18.96 22.53 0.08
CA GLN A 48 -18.01 23.06 1.05
C GLN A 48 -18.03 22.33 2.41
N LYS A 49 -18.27 21.00 2.40
CA LYS A 49 -18.42 20.19 3.61
C LYS A 49 -17.56 18.94 3.58
N PHE A 50 -17.33 18.38 4.78
CA PHE A 50 -16.75 17.05 4.95
C PHE A 50 -17.61 16.01 4.21
N ASP A 51 -16.95 15.12 3.46
CA ASP A 51 -17.59 14.17 2.52
C ASP A 51 -17.24 12.70 2.81
N GLY A 52 -16.77 12.42 4.04
CA GLY A 52 -16.36 11.09 4.47
C GLY A 52 -14.84 10.89 4.48
N TYR A 53 -14.42 9.63 4.47
CA TYR A 53 -13.00 9.25 4.41
C TYR A 53 -12.68 8.63 3.04
N VAL A 54 -11.41 8.67 2.62
CA VAL A 54 -10.97 8.02 1.36
C VAL A 54 -11.42 6.57 1.28
N ARG A 55 -11.32 5.84 2.40
CA ARG A 55 -11.80 4.46 2.50
C ARG A 55 -13.29 4.28 2.20
N ASP A 56 -14.12 5.27 2.53
CA ASP A 56 -15.57 5.21 2.35
C ASP A 56 -15.95 5.48 0.90
N LEU A 57 -15.24 6.41 0.24
CA LEU A 57 -15.39 6.70 -1.18
C LEU A 57 -15.01 5.51 -2.06
N LEU A 58 -14.04 4.69 -1.62
CA LEU A 58 -13.55 3.54 -2.37
C LEU A 58 -14.22 2.23 -1.94
N ARG A 59 -15.41 2.27 -1.30
CA ARG A 59 -16.15 1.05 -0.93
C ARG A 59 -16.89 0.42 -2.10
N ASN A 60 -17.41 1.23 -3.02
CA ASN A 60 -18.19 0.74 -4.14
C ASN A 60 -18.08 1.66 -5.36
N ILE A 61 -18.41 1.12 -6.51
CA ILE A 61 -18.56 1.87 -7.77
C ILE A 61 -20.05 1.89 -8.09
N SER A 62 -20.65 3.09 -8.15
CA SER A 62 -22.03 3.25 -8.61
C SER A 62 -22.10 3.03 -10.13
N LEU A 63 -23.08 2.24 -10.57
CA LEU A 63 -23.45 2.03 -11.98
C LEU A 63 -24.74 2.79 -12.35
N GLY A 64 -25.16 3.74 -11.51
CA GLY A 64 -26.45 4.41 -11.56
C GLY A 64 -27.11 4.47 -10.17
N ASP A 65 -28.37 4.90 -10.11
CA ASP A 65 -29.01 5.29 -8.84
C ASP A 65 -29.13 4.14 -7.83
N ASN A 66 -29.30 2.89 -8.29
CA ASN A 66 -29.60 1.73 -7.44
C ASN A 66 -28.65 0.53 -7.64
N GLN A 67 -27.58 0.67 -8.41
CA GLN A 67 -26.64 -0.43 -8.68
C GLN A 67 -25.22 -0.05 -8.26
N TYR A 68 -24.56 -0.96 -7.52
CA TYR A 68 -23.25 -0.74 -6.94
C TYR A 68 -22.39 -2.01 -7.06
N ILE A 69 -21.12 -1.84 -7.45
CA ILE A 69 -20.11 -2.89 -7.39
C ILE A 69 -19.27 -2.70 -6.13
N PRO A 70 -19.30 -3.63 -5.15
CA PRO A 70 -18.44 -3.52 -3.98
C PRO A 70 -16.98 -3.74 -4.35
N ILE A 71 -16.12 -2.83 -3.91
CA ILE A 71 -14.67 -2.97 -4.03
C ILE A 71 -14.21 -3.90 -2.89
N LYS A 72 -13.72 -5.09 -3.26
CA LYS A 72 -13.23 -6.10 -2.32
C LYS A 72 -11.76 -5.88 -1.94
N GLU A 73 -10.96 -5.44 -2.91
CA GLU A 73 -9.52 -5.30 -2.78
C GLU A 73 -9.02 -4.16 -3.65
N ILE A 74 -8.05 -3.40 -3.13
CA ILE A 74 -7.24 -2.46 -3.91
C ILE A 74 -5.78 -2.89 -3.82
N GLU A 75 -5.16 -3.06 -4.98
CA GLU A 75 -3.75 -3.44 -5.09
C GLU A 75 -2.90 -2.23 -5.48
N TYR A 76 -1.87 -1.92 -4.67
CA TYR A 76 -0.83 -0.97 -5.01
C TYR A 76 0.44 -1.73 -5.37
N LYS A 77 0.91 -1.53 -6.60
CA LYS A 77 2.19 -2.06 -7.10
C LYS A 77 3.20 -0.92 -7.17
N LEU A 78 4.21 -0.99 -6.31
CA LEU A 78 5.29 -0.02 -6.27
C LEU A 78 6.60 -0.69 -6.66
N SER A 79 7.45 0.06 -7.36
CA SER A 79 8.75 -0.44 -7.77
C SER A 79 9.79 0.66 -7.71
N ILE A 80 10.92 0.37 -7.07
CA ILE A 80 11.97 1.36 -6.83
C ILE A 80 13.36 0.71 -6.91
N GLN A 81 14.31 1.43 -7.49
CA GLN A 81 15.72 1.02 -7.52
C GLN A 81 16.31 1.10 -6.11
N CYS A 82 17.08 0.09 -5.73
CA CYS A 82 17.65 -0.03 -4.41
C CYS A 82 18.96 -0.84 -4.42
N GLN A 83 19.66 -0.83 -3.29
CA GLN A 83 20.67 -1.83 -2.97
C GLN A 83 20.19 -2.63 -1.76
N VAL A 84 20.52 -3.93 -1.73
CA VAL A 84 20.16 -4.82 -0.63
C VAL A 84 21.42 -5.43 -0.02
N LEU A 85 21.53 -5.39 1.30
CA LEU A 85 22.49 -6.15 2.09
C LEU A 85 21.72 -7.22 2.85
N LYS A 86 21.86 -8.48 2.45
CA LYS A 86 21.24 -9.58 3.18
C LYS A 86 21.97 -9.86 4.48
N VAL A 87 21.25 -10.29 5.50
CA VAL A 87 21.85 -10.79 6.74
C VAL A 87 22.82 -11.93 6.40
N GLY A 88 24.02 -11.89 6.98
CA GLY A 88 25.09 -12.86 6.75
C GLY A 88 25.90 -12.64 5.45
N ASN A 89 25.48 -11.74 4.56
CA ASN A 89 26.28 -11.36 3.39
C ASN A 89 27.20 -10.18 3.71
N LYS A 90 28.33 -10.11 3.00
CA LYS A 90 29.32 -9.02 3.15
C LYS A 90 29.23 -7.94 2.07
N SER A 91 28.34 -8.09 1.09
CA SER A 91 28.25 -7.19 -0.06
C SER A 91 26.83 -6.75 -0.37
N TRP A 92 26.73 -5.51 -0.81
CA TRP A 92 25.52 -4.94 -1.36
C TRP A 92 25.22 -5.51 -2.74
N LYS A 93 23.95 -5.75 -3.01
CA LYS A 93 23.44 -6.13 -4.32
C LYS A 93 22.51 -5.06 -4.84
N THR A 94 22.87 -4.44 -5.95
CA THR A 94 21.99 -3.48 -6.65
C THR A 94 20.87 -4.22 -7.37
N GLY A 95 19.67 -3.66 -7.33
CA GLY A 95 18.51 -4.18 -8.03
C GLY A 95 17.29 -3.30 -7.83
N GLN A 96 16.12 -3.90 -8.04
CA GLN A 96 14.83 -3.24 -7.91
C GLN A 96 13.98 -4.01 -6.91
N ILE A 97 13.45 -3.31 -5.91
CA ILE A 97 12.46 -3.88 -5.00
C ILE A 97 11.06 -3.66 -5.59
N ASN A 98 10.26 -4.71 -5.58
CA ASN A 98 8.84 -4.66 -5.90
C ASN A 98 8.05 -4.82 -4.61
N ILE A 99 7.16 -3.86 -4.34
CA ILE A 99 6.34 -3.82 -3.13
C ILE A 99 4.89 -3.91 -3.58
N ASN A 100 4.24 -5.00 -3.20
CA ASN A 100 2.82 -5.22 -3.46
C ASN A 100 2.05 -5.04 -2.17
N ILE A 101 1.01 -4.22 -2.21
CA ILE A 101 0.23 -3.84 -1.04
C ILE A 101 -1.23 -4.07 -1.35
N PHE A 102 -1.88 -4.84 -0.49
CA PHE A 102 -3.29 -5.21 -0.63
C PHE A 102 -4.06 -4.51 0.47
N VAL A 103 -5.02 -3.67 0.06
CA VAL A 103 -6.01 -3.09 0.97
C VAL A 103 -7.29 -3.86 0.76
N ILE A 104 -7.62 -4.71 1.73
CA ILE A 104 -8.81 -5.56 1.69
C ILE A 104 -9.94 -4.83 2.41
N SER A 105 -11.12 -4.86 1.81
CA SER A 105 -12.32 -4.30 2.40
C SER A 105 -12.97 -5.33 3.31
N ASP A 106 -13.15 -4.97 4.58
CA ASP A 106 -13.85 -5.81 5.57
C ASP A 106 -15.38 -5.72 5.46
N TYR A 107 -15.90 -5.22 4.33
CA TYR A 107 -17.30 -4.86 4.16
C TYR A 107 -18.21 -6.06 4.40
N LYS A 108 -18.82 -6.11 5.58
CA LYS A 108 -20.06 -6.85 5.81
C LYS A 108 -21.19 -5.98 5.26
N LYS A 109 -21.98 -6.55 4.36
CA LYS A 109 -23.23 -5.92 3.89
C LYS A 109 -24.02 -5.50 5.14
N PRO A 110 -24.46 -4.23 5.28
CA PRO A 110 -25.35 -3.88 6.36
C PRO A 110 -26.60 -4.72 6.22
N ASP A 111 -26.96 -5.45 7.29
CA ASP A 111 -28.24 -6.14 7.35
C ASP A 111 -29.33 -5.08 7.23
N ILE A 112 -30.13 -5.19 6.18
CA ILE A 112 -31.29 -4.36 5.97
C ILE A 112 -32.39 -4.99 6.82
N THR A 113 -32.60 -4.46 8.04
CA THR A 113 -33.80 -4.75 8.84
C THR A 113 -34.97 -3.92 8.38
#